data_AF-A0A3V8DVE3-F1
#
_entry.id   AF-A0A3V8DVE3-F1
#
_cell.length_a   1.000
_cell.length_b   1.000
_cell.length_c   1.000
_cell.angle_alpha   90.00
_cell.angle_beta   90.00
_cell.angle_gamma   90.00
#
_symmetry.space_group_name_H-M   'P 1'
#
loop_
_entity.id
_entity.type
_entity.pdbx_description
1 polymer ?
#
loop_
_entity_poly.entity_id
_entity_poly.type
_entity_poly.pdbx_seq_one_letter_code
_entity_poly.pdbx_strand_id
1 'polypeptide(L)'
;MSERVRNMVGNHVTLPVCGRDVTFTLETVAAEMVERATMVWSGNERDQALLTQAALDDLIPSFLTSGQQNPALGRKISGIIEVADGSRRRQTAIYTHSEYRVLVGDLDDEQMAWLSTIGNSYRQTSAYERGKRYARRLKNEFGDNVSKLAEAENISRKIIMRCIKTAELPRKIIALFSNPNELSARAGESLAKVYAGNEDAVLAFAQHLAKRQKDGESFETDEILKQLHNVAEKPTKPATRERLFGQGIKAKYKGDSVSFQLNNVSPVVIQKIETLLKEYQEEQQKLVSEAVDDAFVEIDTVTNFIRAAATGIDYDIPANELQTMIPFSRTVLKEHTNEADRIKRIADEITRRYII
;
A
#
# COMPACT_ATOMS: atom_id res chain seq x y z
N MET A 1 5.38 -3.38 41.67
CA MET A 1 4.80 -4.64 41.15
C MET A 1 3.44 -4.32 40.58
N SER A 2 3.25 -4.46 39.26
CA SER A 2 1.99 -4.09 38.58
C SER A 2 0.82 -4.92 39.09
N GLU A 3 -0.40 -4.37 39.09
CA GLU A 3 -1.67 -5.07 39.40
C GLU A 3 -1.78 -6.45 38.73
N ARG A 4 -1.16 -6.61 37.55
CA ARG A 4 -1.04 -7.88 36.81
C ARG A 4 -0.51 -9.06 37.64
N VAL A 5 0.33 -8.82 38.66
CA VAL A 5 0.91 -9.89 39.50
C VAL A 5 -0.05 -10.30 40.63
N ARG A 6 -0.98 -9.43 41.04
CA ARG A 6 -1.93 -9.72 42.14
C ARG A 6 -3.04 -10.70 41.74
N ASN A 7 -3.35 -10.83 40.45
CA ASN A 7 -4.44 -11.66 39.95
C ASN A 7 -3.99 -13.03 39.41
N MET A 8 -2.71 -13.38 39.57
CA MET A 8 -2.16 -14.62 39.02
C MET A 8 -2.39 -15.77 40.02
N VAL A 9 -3.21 -16.74 39.65
CA VAL A 9 -3.46 -17.96 40.42
C VAL A 9 -2.99 -19.15 39.59
N GLY A 10 -1.88 -19.79 39.98
CA GLY A 10 -1.24 -20.82 39.17
C GLY A 10 -0.74 -20.26 37.83
N ASN A 11 -1.13 -20.91 36.72
CA ASN A 11 -0.80 -20.48 35.35
C ASN A 11 -1.90 -19.64 34.68
N HIS A 12 -2.89 -19.14 35.45
CA HIS A 12 -3.99 -18.33 34.93
C HIS A 12 -3.96 -16.91 35.51
N VAL A 13 -4.42 -15.94 34.72
CA VAL A 13 -4.61 -14.55 35.15
C VAL A 13 -5.87 -13.98 34.50
N THR A 14 -6.72 -13.32 35.29
CA THR A 14 -7.87 -12.59 34.75
C THR A 14 -7.53 -11.11 34.63
N LEU A 15 -7.71 -10.57 33.42
CA LEU A 15 -7.43 -9.17 33.10
C LEU A 15 -8.64 -8.56 32.36
N PRO A 16 -8.99 -7.30 32.63
CA PRO A 16 -10.03 -6.61 31.87
C PRO A 16 -9.51 -6.24 30.48
N VAL A 17 -10.26 -6.61 29.45
CA VAL A 17 -10.00 -6.30 28.03
C VAL A 17 -11.28 -5.72 27.43
N CYS A 18 -11.23 -4.45 27.00
CA CYS A 18 -12.42 -3.71 26.57
C CYS A 18 -13.55 -3.70 27.61
N GLY A 19 -13.21 -3.61 28.91
CA GLY A 19 -14.18 -3.61 30.01
C GLY A 19 -14.81 -4.97 30.32
N ARG A 20 -14.37 -6.04 29.66
CA ARG A 20 -14.80 -7.43 29.88
C ARG A 20 -13.67 -8.21 30.53
N ASP A 21 -13.97 -8.99 31.56
CA ASP A 21 -12.97 -9.85 32.21
C ASP A 21 -12.65 -11.04 31.30
N VAL A 22 -11.38 -11.19 30.95
CA VAL A 22 -10.86 -12.32 30.17
C VAL A 22 -9.89 -13.10 31.02
N THR A 23 -10.12 -14.41 31.15
CA THR A 23 -9.18 -15.33 31.76
C THR A 23 -8.16 -15.78 30.73
N PHE A 24 -6.89 -15.51 31.02
CA PHE A 24 -5.76 -15.93 30.23
C PHE A 24 -5.05 -17.11 30.88
N THR A 25 -4.60 -18.06 30.06
CA THR A 25 -3.72 -19.15 30.46
C THR A 25 -2.33 -18.91 29.87
N LEU A 26 -1.29 -19.06 30.69
CA LEU A 26 0.09 -18.96 30.22
C LEU A 26 0.47 -20.21 29.42
N GLU A 27 0.69 -20.03 28.12
CA GLU A 27 1.28 -21.04 27.23
C GLU A 27 2.75 -20.68 26.94
N THR A 28 3.63 -21.68 26.96
CA THR A 28 5.04 -21.54 26.59
C THR A 28 5.30 -22.33 25.32
N VAL A 29 5.79 -21.65 24.29
CA VAL A 29 6.15 -22.23 23.00
C VAL A 29 7.66 -22.45 22.96
N ALA A 30 8.08 -23.67 22.66
CA ALA A 30 9.48 -24.03 22.50
C ALA A 30 10.14 -23.22 21.35
N ALA A 31 11.43 -22.92 21.48
CA ALA A 31 12.17 -22.01 20.61
C ALA A 31 12.06 -22.38 19.12
N GLU A 32 12.18 -23.67 18.80
CA GLU A 32 12.09 -24.24 17.46
C GLU A 32 10.67 -24.20 16.86
N MET A 33 9.66 -24.04 17.72
CA MET A 33 8.25 -24.01 17.31
C MET A 33 7.69 -22.59 17.22
N VAL A 34 8.37 -21.56 17.73
CA VAL A 34 7.84 -20.18 17.78
C VAL A 34 7.36 -19.70 16.42
N GLU A 35 8.16 -19.90 15.37
CA GLU A 35 7.81 -19.44 14.02
C GLU A 35 6.59 -20.19 13.43
N ARG A 36 6.41 -21.47 13.77
CA ARG A 36 5.37 -22.35 13.20
C ARG A 36 4.07 -22.37 14.01
N ALA A 37 4.18 -22.29 15.33
CA ALA A 37 3.06 -22.41 16.26
C ALA A 37 2.44 -21.05 16.63
N THR A 38 3.04 -19.94 16.17
CA THR A 38 2.54 -18.59 16.45
C THR A 38 2.49 -17.73 15.21
N MET A 39 1.55 -16.79 15.16
CA MET A 39 1.46 -15.76 14.14
C MET A 39 1.11 -14.42 14.77
N VAL A 40 1.42 -13.33 14.08
CA VAL A 40 0.96 -11.99 14.51
C VAL A 40 -0.40 -11.73 13.90
N TRP A 41 -1.33 -11.22 14.71
CA TRP A 41 -2.67 -10.85 14.25
C TRP A 41 -2.60 -9.88 13.07
N SER A 42 -3.40 -10.12 12.04
CA SER A 42 -3.34 -9.38 10.77
C SER A 42 -3.71 -7.91 10.88
N GLY A 43 -4.39 -7.49 11.96
CA GLY A 43 -4.69 -6.09 12.23
C GLY A 43 -3.55 -5.33 12.94
N ASN A 44 -2.47 -6.01 13.32
CA ASN A 44 -1.29 -5.34 13.90
C ASN A 44 -0.62 -4.46 12.84
N GLU A 45 -0.44 -3.18 13.15
CA GLU A 45 0.10 -2.20 12.20
C GLU A 45 1.62 -2.33 11.94
N ARG A 46 2.34 -3.10 12.77
CA ARG A 46 3.81 -3.21 12.70
C ARG A 46 4.22 -4.13 11.55
N ASP A 47 5.12 -3.66 10.69
CA ASP A 47 5.64 -4.40 9.55
C ASP A 47 6.68 -5.42 10.04
N GLN A 48 6.30 -6.69 10.07
CA GLN A 48 7.15 -7.75 10.63
C GLN A 48 8.49 -7.89 9.91
N ALA A 49 8.59 -7.47 8.64
CA ALA A 49 9.83 -7.50 7.88
C ALA A 49 10.84 -6.41 8.28
N LEU A 50 10.40 -5.38 9.02
CA LEU A 50 11.27 -4.31 9.52
C LEU A 50 11.81 -4.60 10.94
N LEU A 51 11.40 -5.71 11.54
CA LEU A 51 11.91 -6.16 12.83
C LEU A 51 13.23 -6.92 12.65
N THR A 52 14.29 -6.21 12.30
CA THR A 52 15.65 -6.75 12.19
C THR A 52 16.31 -6.93 13.56
N GLN A 53 17.46 -7.61 13.61
CA GLN A 53 18.24 -7.70 14.86
C GLN A 53 18.64 -6.31 15.37
N ALA A 54 19.01 -5.38 14.48
CA ALA A 54 19.32 -4.00 14.85
C ALA A 54 18.09 -3.26 15.42
N ALA A 55 16.90 -3.48 14.86
CA ALA A 55 15.66 -2.85 15.36
C ALA A 55 15.14 -3.44 16.70
N LEU A 56 15.74 -4.55 17.15
CA LEU A 56 15.42 -5.29 18.37
C LEU A 56 16.60 -5.37 19.34
N ASP A 57 17.61 -4.53 19.16
CA ASP A 57 18.80 -4.43 20.00
C ASP A 57 18.47 -4.14 21.48
N ASP A 58 17.34 -3.46 21.72
CA ASP A 58 16.78 -3.20 23.05
C ASP A 58 16.23 -4.46 23.76
N LEU A 59 15.80 -5.47 22.99
CA LEU A 59 15.18 -6.70 23.53
C LEU A 59 16.11 -7.90 23.53
N ILE A 60 16.97 -8.04 22.52
CA ILE A 60 17.84 -9.21 22.33
C ILE A 60 18.69 -9.52 23.58
N PRO A 61 19.39 -8.56 24.21
CA PRO A 61 20.21 -8.83 25.39
C PRO A 61 19.40 -9.46 26.53
N SER A 62 18.21 -8.93 26.81
CA SER A 62 17.35 -9.48 27.88
C SER A 62 16.89 -10.90 27.58
N PHE A 63 16.62 -11.24 26.32
CA PHE A 63 16.21 -12.58 25.93
C PHE A 63 17.37 -13.57 26.10
N LEU A 64 18.59 -13.19 25.73
CA LEU A 64 19.77 -14.03 25.88
C LEU A 64 20.17 -14.23 27.35
N THR A 65 20.03 -13.22 28.19
CA THR A 65 20.43 -13.31 29.61
C THR A 65 19.36 -13.95 30.49
N SER A 66 18.09 -13.57 30.33
CA SER A 66 17.02 -13.92 31.28
C SER A 66 15.77 -14.49 30.61
N GLY A 67 15.78 -14.66 29.29
CA GLY A 67 14.60 -15.02 28.51
C GLY A 67 13.50 -13.94 28.55
N GLN A 68 12.33 -14.27 28.00
CA GLN A 68 11.19 -13.37 27.97
C GLN A 68 10.64 -13.11 29.38
N GLN A 69 10.74 -11.86 29.83
CA GLN A 69 10.25 -11.42 31.15
C GLN A 69 8.73 -11.19 31.18
N ASN A 70 8.20 -10.55 30.14
CA ASN A 70 6.77 -10.20 30.05
C ASN A 70 6.10 -11.08 28.98
N PRO A 71 5.11 -11.91 29.33
CA PRO A 71 4.34 -12.69 28.36
C PRO A 71 3.62 -11.80 27.34
N ALA A 72 3.52 -12.29 26.11
CA ALA A 72 2.68 -11.69 25.06
C ALA A 72 1.19 -11.95 25.34
N LEU A 73 0.30 -11.31 24.60
CA LEU A 73 -1.15 -11.50 24.71
C LEU A 73 -1.72 -11.91 23.35
N GLY A 74 -2.58 -12.93 23.35
CA GLY A 74 -3.17 -13.44 22.14
C GLY A 74 -4.30 -14.43 22.39
N ARG A 75 -4.76 -15.03 21.30
CA ARG A 75 -5.80 -16.07 21.29
C ARG A 75 -5.32 -17.29 20.52
N LYS A 76 -6.06 -18.39 20.61
CA LYS A 76 -5.79 -19.61 19.85
C LYS A 76 -6.78 -19.75 18.71
N ILE A 77 -6.30 -19.82 17.48
CA ILE A 77 -7.11 -20.09 16.29
C ILE A 77 -6.54 -21.30 15.57
N SER A 78 -7.36 -22.33 15.38
CA SER A 78 -6.99 -23.52 14.61
C SER A 78 -5.66 -24.15 15.06
N GLY A 79 -5.41 -24.15 16.37
CA GLY A 79 -4.18 -24.69 16.97
C GLY A 79 -2.96 -23.76 16.92
N ILE A 80 -3.04 -22.60 16.27
CA ILE A 80 -1.97 -21.59 16.21
C ILE A 80 -2.28 -20.47 17.21
N ILE A 81 -1.25 -19.98 17.91
CA ILE A 81 -1.38 -18.81 18.78
C ILE A 81 -1.28 -17.54 17.93
N GLU A 82 -2.38 -16.81 17.84
CA GLU A 82 -2.44 -15.51 17.18
C GLU A 82 -2.17 -14.40 18.20
N VAL A 83 -1.09 -13.65 18.00
CA VAL A 83 -0.56 -12.65 18.93
C VAL A 83 -1.10 -11.26 18.59
N ALA A 84 -1.82 -10.63 19.52
CA ALA A 84 -2.27 -9.23 19.41
C ALA A 84 -1.20 -8.25 19.88
N ASP A 85 -0.64 -8.48 21.06
CA ASP A 85 0.47 -7.71 21.65
C ASP A 85 1.67 -8.62 21.92
N GLY A 86 2.84 -8.20 21.42
CA GLY A 86 4.09 -8.95 21.59
C GLY A 86 4.79 -9.30 20.29
N SER A 87 4.47 -8.66 19.16
CA SER A 87 5.12 -8.92 17.86
C SER A 87 6.64 -8.72 17.89
N ARG A 88 7.14 -7.65 18.53
CA ARG A 88 8.59 -7.46 18.75
C ARG A 88 9.20 -8.62 19.55
N ARG A 89 8.55 -9.02 20.65
CA ARG A 89 8.99 -10.14 21.51
C ARG A 89 8.99 -11.48 20.77
N ARG A 90 7.99 -11.73 19.92
CA ARG A 90 7.92 -12.92 19.06
C ARG A 90 9.14 -12.98 18.15
N GLN A 91 9.43 -11.88 17.46
CA GLN A 91 10.56 -11.83 16.54
C GLN A 91 11.90 -11.93 17.27
N THR A 92 12.03 -11.31 18.45
CA THR A 92 13.21 -11.48 19.30
C THR A 92 13.40 -12.95 19.69
N ALA A 93 12.34 -13.64 20.14
CA ALA A 93 12.41 -15.06 20.51
C ALA A 93 12.90 -15.94 19.34
N ILE A 94 12.47 -15.64 18.12
CA ILE A 94 12.94 -16.33 16.90
C ILE A 94 14.44 -16.09 16.68
N TYR A 95 14.92 -14.84 16.77
CA TYR A 95 16.34 -14.53 16.56
C TYR A 95 17.25 -15.09 17.65
N THR A 96 16.80 -15.10 18.90
CA THR A 96 17.60 -15.57 20.04
C THR A 96 17.42 -17.05 20.33
N HIS A 97 16.62 -17.75 19.51
CA HIS A 97 16.24 -19.15 19.71
C HIS A 97 15.79 -19.42 21.16
N SER A 98 14.88 -18.57 21.65
CA SER A 98 14.39 -18.61 23.02
C SER A 98 12.93 -19.04 23.06
N GLU A 99 12.51 -19.60 24.20
CA GLU A 99 11.09 -19.87 24.45
C GLU A 99 10.25 -18.60 24.33
N TYR A 100 9.02 -18.75 23.84
CA TYR A 100 8.06 -17.65 23.72
C TYR A 100 6.82 -17.90 24.59
N ARG A 101 6.58 -17.00 25.54
CA ARG A 101 5.52 -17.08 26.54
C ARG A 101 4.37 -16.16 26.14
N VAL A 102 3.16 -16.71 26.08
CA VAL A 102 1.94 -16.01 25.69
C VAL A 102 0.84 -16.30 26.69
N LEU A 103 0.17 -15.25 27.15
CA LEU A 103 -1.11 -15.33 27.83
C LEU A 103 -2.20 -15.47 26.76
N VAL A 104 -2.78 -16.67 26.68
CA VAL A 104 -3.80 -17.04 25.70
C VAL A 104 -5.17 -16.98 26.35
N GLY A 105 -6.06 -16.17 25.80
CA GLY A 105 -7.45 -16.02 26.25
C GLY A 105 -8.43 -16.19 25.10
N ASP A 106 -9.71 -16.32 25.44
CA ASP A 106 -10.78 -16.23 24.45
C ASP A 106 -11.01 -14.74 24.12
N LEU A 107 -10.68 -14.35 22.88
CA LEU A 107 -10.68 -12.95 22.43
C LEU A 107 -11.36 -12.82 21.08
N ASP A 108 -12.30 -11.87 20.99
CA ASP A 108 -12.86 -11.45 19.71
C ASP A 108 -11.95 -10.45 18.98
N ASP A 109 -12.32 -10.09 17.75
CA ASP A 109 -11.52 -9.17 16.92
C ASP A 109 -11.43 -7.75 17.49
N GLU A 110 -12.43 -7.30 18.25
CA GLU A 110 -12.42 -5.99 18.93
C GLU A 110 -11.37 -5.99 20.04
N GLN A 111 -11.34 -7.02 20.87
CA GLN A 111 -10.37 -7.20 21.94
C GLN A 111 -8.95 -7.35 21.38
N MET A 112 -8.78 -8.10 20.28
CA MET A 112 -7.48 -8.22 19.58
C MET A 112 -7.00 -6.85 19.05
N ALA A 113 -7.90 -6.05 18.47
CA ALA A 113 -7.60 -4.70 18.00
C ALA A 113 -7.18 -3.77 19.15
N TRP A 114 -7.90 -3.83 20.26
CA TRP A 114 -7.62 -3.02 21.44
C TRP A 114 -6.27 -3.38 22.08
N LEU A 115 -6.00 -4.67 22.28
CA LEU A 115 -4.72 -5.15 22.79
C LEU A 115 -3.55 -4.75 21.90
N SER A 116 -3.71 -4.88 20.57
CA SER A 116 -2.69 -4.47 19.61
C SER A 116 -2.40 -2.96 19.69
N THR A 117 -3.45 -2.15 19.79
CA THR A 117 -3.34 -0.69 19.94
C THR A 117 -2.61 -0.29 21.22
N ILE A 118 -2.90 -0.95 22.35
CA ILE A 118 -2.21 -0.73 23.61
C ILE A 118 -0.74 -1.13 23.52
N GLY A 119 -0.44 -2.31 22.97
CA GLY A 119 0.94 -2.79 22.78
C GLY A 119 1.79 -1.81 21.96
N ASN A 120 1.22 -1.23 20.91
CA ASN A 120 1.88 -0.23 20.07
C ASN A 120 1.99 1.14 20.74
N SER A 121 1.19 1.44 21.76
CA SER A 121 1.29 2.68 22.52
C SER A 121 2.51 2.69 23.46
N TYR A 122 2.89 1.53 24.01
CA TYR A 122 4.11 1.39 24.83
C TYR A 122 5.40 1.56 24.03
N ARG A 123 5.46 0.98 22.83
CA ARG A 123 6.53 1.24 21.86
C ARG A 123 5.92 1.59 20.51
N GLN A 124 5.91 2.89 20.24
CA GLN A 124 5.33 3.43 19.03
C GLN A 124 5.93 2.82 17.77
N THR A 125 5.07 2.58 16.79
CA THR A 125 5.45 2.18 15.44
C THR A 125 6.01 3.38 14.67
N SER A 126 6.82 3.07 13.66
CA SER A 126 7.51 4.07 12.85
C SER A 126 6.55 5.02 12.15
N ALA A 127 7.05 6.18 11.70
CA ALA A 127 6.25 7.09 10.88
C ALA A 127 5.72 6.40 9.60
N TYR A 128 6.49 5.47 9.04
CA TYR A 128 6.12 4.63 7.91
C TYR A 128 4.92 3.72 8.22
N GLU A 129 4.99 2.94 9.30
CA GLU A 129 3.93 2.01 9.72
C GLU A 129 2.64 2.75 10.11
N ARG A 130 2.76 3.81 10.92
CA ARG A 130 1.63 4.67 11.26
C ARG A 130 1.02 5.31 10.01
N GLY A 131 1.84 5.69 9.04
CA GLY A 131 1.38 6.21 7.76
C GLY A 131 0.50 5.23 7.00
N LYS A 132 0.87 3.95 6.95
CA LYS A 132 0.03 2.89 6.37
C LYS A 132 -1.31 2.76 7.10
N ARG A 133 -1.29 2.76 8.44
CA ARG A 133 -2.53 2.75 9.25
C ARG A 133 -3.40 3.97 8.93
N TYR A 134 -2.85 5.17 9.00
CA TYR A 134 -3.60 6.40 8.75
C TYR A 134 -4.18 6.43 7.34
N ALA A 135 -3.42 6.02 6.32
CA ALA A 135 -3.93 5.95 4.94
C ALA A 135 -5.12 4.99 4.81
N ARG A 136 -5.04 3.81 5.44
CA ARG A 136 -6.14 2.83 5.47
C ARG A 136 -7.37 3.38 6.19
N ARG A 137 -7.19 3.93 7.40
CA ARG A 137 -8.31 4.49 8.20
C ARG A 137 -8.95 5.68 7.50
N LEU A 138 -8.14 6.58 6.93
CA LEU A 138 -8.61 7.76 6.22
C LEU A 138 -9.58 7.38 5.08
N LYS A 139 -9.21 6.36 4.30
CA LYS A 139 -10.02 5.88 3.17
C LYS A 139 -11.26 5.10 3.64
N ASN A 140 -11.10 4.21 4.61
CA ASN A 140 -12.13 3.22 4.95
C ASN A 140 -13.10 3.68 6.05
N GLU A 141 -12.67 4.55 6.97
CA GLU A 141 -13.45 4.97 8.14
C GLU A 141 -13.87 6.45 8.08
N PHE A 142 -13.09 7.30 7.43
CA PHE A 142 -13.27 8.75 7.49
C PHE A 142 -13.58 9.42 6.14
N GLY A 143 -13.71 8.65 5.05
CA GLY A 143 -14.08 9.17 3.72
C GLY A 143 -13.16 10.28 3.23
N ASP A 144 -11.85 10.08 3.36
CA ASP A 144 -10.80 11.05 3.01
C ASP A 144 -10.79 12.36 3.82
N ASN A 145 -11.57 12.44 4.92
CA ASN A 145 -11.58 13.59 5.81
C ASN A 145 -10.45 13.51 6.87
N VAL A 146 -9.33 14.17 6.56
CA VAL A 146 -8.14 14.22 7.45
C VAL A 146 -8.44 14.90 8.79
N SER A 147 -9.39 15.85 8.85
CA SER A 147 -9.73 16.53 10.11
C SER A 147 -10.40 15.59 11.10
N LYS A 148 -11.35 14.77 10.63
CA LYS A 148 -12.01 13.76 11.48
C LYS A 148 -11.03 12.70 11.97
N LEU A 149 -10.13 12.25 11.10
CA LEU A 149 -9.07 11.31 11.51
C LEU A 149 -8.14 11.95 12.57
N ALA A 150 -7.78 13.22 12.40
CA ALA A 150 -6.95 13.95 13.36
C ALA A 150 -7.58 14.06 14.75
N GLU A 151 -8.89 14.35 14.79
CA GLU A 151 -9.66 14.37 16.03
C GLU A 151 -9.72 12.97 16.68
N ALA A 152 -10.01 11.93 15.90
CA ALA A 152 -10.13 10.56 16.38
C ALA A 152 -8.80 9.96 16.90
N GLU A 153 -7.68 10.30 16.26
CA GLU A 153 -6.33 9.87 16.68
C GLU A 153 -5.73 10.76 17.77
N ASN A 154 -6.34 11.92 18.06
CA ASN A 154 -5.77 12.98 18.89
C ASN A 154 -4.36 13.40 18.43
N ILE A 155 -4.18 13.54 17.11
CA ILE A 155 -2.90 13.88 16.47
C ILE A 155 -3.14 14.98 15.43
N SER A 156 -2.22 15.95 15.35
CA SER A 156 -2.37 17.04 14.37
C SER A 156 -2.44 16.53 12.91
N ARG A 157 -3.30 17.17 12.10
CA ARG A 157 -3.42 16.91 10.65
C ARG A 157 -2.06 16.88 9.94
N LYS A 158 -1.15 17.77 10.34
CA LYS A 158 0.21 17.87 9.78
C LYS A 158 1.04 16.60 10.00
N ILE A 159 0.97 16.01 11.19
CA ILE A 159 1.70 14.77 11.49
C ILE A 159 1.07 13.58 10.76
N ILE A 160 -0.26 13.51 10.68
CA ILE A 160 -0.96 12.47 9.92
C ILE A 160 -0.52 12.51 8.45
N MET A 161 -0.58 13.68 7.81
CA MET A 161 -0.18 13.83 6.40
C MET A 161 1.29 13.47 6.18
N ARG A 162 2.18 13.84 7.10
CA ARG A 162 3.60 13.46 7.06
C ARG A 162 3.82 11.96 7.10
N CYS A 163 3.14 11.28 8.02
CA CYS A 163 3.22 9.83 8.12
C CYS A 163 2.66 9.18 6.84
N ILE A 164 1.51 9.63 6.34
CA ILE A 164 0.93 9.13 5.07
C ILE A 164 1.92 9.29 3.92
N LYS A 165 2.54 10.46 3.77
CA LYS A 165 3.60 10.68 2.78
C LYS A 165 4.83 9.80 2.99
N THR A 166 5.24 9.60 4.23
CA THR A 166 6.34 8.67 4.55
C THR A 166 6.00 7.24 4.13
N ALA A 167 4.74 6.81 4.24
CA ALA A 167 4.29 5.47 3.85
C ALA A 167 4.31 5.21 2.33
N GLU A 168 4.43 6.25 1.50
CA GLU A 168 4.60 6.13 0.05
C GLU A 168 6.00 5.60 -0.32
N LEU A 169 6.97 5.66 0.60
CA LEU A 169 8.33 5.16 0.36
C LEU A 169 8.35 3.63 0.23
N PRO A 170 9.13 3.07 -0.71
CA PRO A 170 9.37 1.64 -0.77
C PRO A 170 10.00 1.11 0.53
N ARG A 171 9.55 -0.07 1.00
CA ARG A 171 10.12 -0.74 2.18
C ARG A 171 11.64 -0.90 2.10
N LYS A 172 12.18 -1.06 0.89
CA LYS A 172 13.64 -1.14 0.64
C LYS A 172 14.40 0.10 1.11
N ILE A 173 13.79 1.29 1.03
CA ILE A 173 14.38 2.54 1.53
C ILE A 173 14.29 2.59 3.06
N ILE A 174 13.14 2.18 3.62
CA ILE A 174 12.95 2.12 5.08
C ILE A 174 13.92 1.14 5.73
N ALA A 175 14.25 0.03 5.06
CA ALA A 175 15.18 -0.98 5.54
C ALA A 175 16.66 -0.54 5.56
N LEU A 176 16.99 0.67 5.06
CA LEU A 176 18.34 1.23 5.20
C LEU A 176 18.63 1.73 6.61
N PHE A 177 17.59 2.10 7.36
CA PHE A 177 17.73 2.56 8.74
C PHE A 177 17.83 1.35 9.67
N SER A 178 18.71 1.44 10.68
CA SER A 178 18.91 0.37 11.66
C SER A 178 17.61 0.06 12.40
N ASN A 179 16.89 1.12 12.78
CA ASN A 179 15.53 1.06 13.28
C ASN A 179 14.62 1.95 12.41
N PRO A 180 13.46 1.46 11.94
CA PRO A 180 12.54 2.28 11.15
C PRO A 180 12.02 3.52 11.90
N ASN A 181 12.12 3.57 13.23
CA ASN A 181 11.78 4.75 14.03
C ASN A 181 12.79 5.89 13.95
N GLU A 182 14.01 5.65 13.45
CA GLU A 182 15.00 6.71 13.21
C GLU A 182 14.53 7.69 12.14
N LEU A 183 13.75 7.21 11.17
CA LEU A 183 13.14 8.05 10.15
C LEU A 183 11.95 8.82 10.74
N SER A 184 12.21 10.06 11.17
CA SER A 184 11.15 10.96 11.63
C SER A 184 10.13 11.23 10.53
N ALA A 185 8.87 11.50 10.90
CA ALA A 185 7.81 11.80 9.93
C ALA A 185 8.11 13.03 9.04
N ARG A 186 8.90 13.99 9.54
CA ARG A 186 9.32 15.17 8.75
C ARG A 186 10.39 14.78 7.72
N ALA A 187 11.40 14.02 8.13
CA ALA A 187 12.44 13.55 7.22
C ALA A 187 11.86 12.56 6.20
N GLY A 188 10.97 11.67 6.62
CA GLY A 188 10.24 10.76 5.75
C GLY A 188 9.38 11.47 4.70
N GLU A 189 8.63 12.51 5.08
CA GLU A 189 7.90 13.36 4.12
C GLU A 189 8.85 14.02 3.11
N SER A 190 9.98 14.55 3.58
CA SER A 190 11.00 15.17 2.72
C SER A 190 11.59 14.17 1.73
N LEU A 191 11.93 12.97 2.21
CA LEU A 191 12.49 11.89 1.40
C LEU A 191 11.46 11.35 0.40
N ALA A 192 10.18 11.26 0.78
CA ALA A 192 9.09 10.86 -0.12
C ALA A 192 8.91 11.83 -1.30
N LYS A 193 9.00 13.14 -1.05
CA LYS A 193 8.97 14.16 -2.12
C LYS A 193 10.13 14.00 -3.09
N VAL A 194 11.30 13.70 -2.55
CA VAL A 194 12.51 13.43 -3.34
C VAL A 194 12.37 12.15 -4.16
N TYR A 195 11.88 11.08 -3.54
CA TYR A 195 11.63 9.80 -4.19
C TYR A 195 10.67 9.96 -5.38
N ALA A 196 9.54 10.64 -5.18
CA ALA A 196 8.54 10.87 -6.24
C ALA A 196 9.08 11.65 -7.46
N GLY A 197 10.17 12.42 -7.29
CA GLY A 197 10.81 13.13 -8.40
C GLY A 197 11.85 12.30 -9.18
N ASN A 198 12.36 11.21 -8.61
CA ASN A 198 13.42 10.39 -9.22
C ASN A 198 13.43 8.96 -8.66
N GLU A 199 12.30 8.25 -8.83
CA GLU A 199 12.07 6.95 -8.19
C GLU A 199 13.17 5.93 -8.52
N ASP A 200 13.50 5.77 -9.80
CA ASP A 200 14.49 4.80 -10.27
C ASP A 200 15.88 5.06 -9.71
N ALA A 201 16.36 6.31 -9.73
CA ALA A 201 17.70 6.62 -9.24
C ALA A 201 17.79 6.48 -7.72
N VAL A 202 16.78 6.95 -6.99
CA VAL A 202 16.74 6.83 -5.52
C VAL A 202 16.65 5.36 -5.12
N LEU A 203 15.86 4.54 -5.82
CA LEU A 203 15.75 3.12 -5.54
C LEU A 203 17.02 2.35 -5.88
N ALA A 204 17.65 2.63 -7.03
CA ALA A 204 18.93 2.02 -7.41
C ALA A 204 20.04 2.39 -6.42
N PHE A 205 20.07 3.64 -5.98
CA PHE A 205 21.05 4.07 -4.98
C PHE A 205 20.77 3.47 -3.60
N ALA A 206 19.51 3.36 -3.18
CA ALA A 206 19.13 2.64 -1.97
C ALA A 206 19.61 1.18 -2.01
N GLN A 207 19.49 0.50 -3.15
CA GLN A 207 20.02 -0.85 -3.31
C GLN A 207 21.55 -0.90 -3.19
N HIS A 208 22.25 0.11 -3.72
CA HIS A 208 23.70 0.23 -3.59
C HIS A 208 24.13 0.45 -2.13
N LEU A 209 23.43 1.33 -1.39
CA LEU A 209 23.66 1.51 0.06
C LEU A 209 23.41 0.23 0.84
N ALA A 210 22.30 -0.46 0.57
CA ALA A 210 21.98 -1.72 1.23
C ALA A 210 23.04 -2.80 0.96
N LYS A 211 23.67 -2.80 -0.22
CA LYS A 211 24.80 -3.71 -0.51
C LYS A 211 26.03 -3.35 0.33
N ARG A 212 26.40 -2.08 0.40
CA ARG A 212 27.52 -1.61 1.24
C ARG A 212 27.32 -1.92 2.72
N GLN A 213 26.09 -1.79 3.22
CA GLN A 213 25.74 -2.21 4.59
C GLN A 213 25.96 -3.71 4.82
N LYS A 214 25.61 -4.55 3.84
CA LYS A 214 25.89 -6.00 3.92
C LYS A 214 27.38 -6.32 3.87
N ASP A 215 28.16 -5.49 3.19
CA ASP A 215 29.62 -5.61 3.12
C ASP A 215 30.31 -5.09 4.40
N GLY A 216 29.54 -4.65 5.41
CA GLY A 216 30.03 -4.26 6.74
C GLY A 216 30.16 -2.76 6.98
N GLU A 217 29.77 -1.92 6.01
CA GLU A 217 29.82 -0.47 6.17
C GLU A 217 28.61 0.04 6.98
N SER A 218 28.87 0.81 8.05
CA SER A 218 27.81 1.45 8.84
C SER A 218 27.58 2.88 8.37
N PHE A 219 26.32 3.29 8.29
CA PHE A 219 25.93 4.66 7.96
C PHE A 219 25.02 5.20 9.05
N GLU A 220 25.26 6.44 9.45
CA GLU A 220 24.37 7.15 10.35
C GLU A 220 23.09 7.60 9.62
N THR A 221 22.00 7.78 10.36
CA THR A 221 20.71 8.21 9.80
C THR A 221 20.82 9.48 8.94
N ASP A 222 21.54 10.50 9.44
CA ASP A 222 21.73 11.76 8.73
C ASP A 222 22.56 11.59 7.46
N GLU A 223 23.51 10.64 7.46
CA GLU A 223 24.31 10.32 6.28
C GLU A 223 23.47 9.63 5.20
N ILE A 224 22.66 8.65 5.58
CA ILE A 224 21.72 7.97 4.68
C ILE A 224 20.79 9.00 4.04
N LEU A 225 20.18 9.87 4.85
CA LEU A 225 19.29 10.92 4.38
C LEU A 225 20.01 11.87 3.41
N LYS A 226 21.19 12.37 3.78
CA LYS A 226 21.99 13.26 2.92
C LYS A 226 22.33 12.61 1.59
N GLN A 227 22.78 11.35 1.60
CA GLN A 227 23.16 10.66 0.38
C GLN A 227 21.94 10.41 -0.54
N LEU A 228 20.79 9.99 0.03
CA LEU A 228 19.55 9.81 -0.74
C LEU A 228 19.01 11.13 -1.31
N HIS A 229 19.07 12.22 -0.52
CA HIS A 229 18.70 13.56 -1.00
C HIS A 229 19.61 14.03 -2.15
N ASN A 230 20.92 13.83 -2.03
CA ASN A 230 21.90 14.23 -3.07
C ASN A 230 21.71 13.47 -4.39
N VAL A 231 21.23 12.23 -4.35
CA VAL A 231 20.96 11.43 -5.56
C VAL A 231 19.80 12.00 -6.36
N ALA A 232 18.84 12.63 -5.70
CA ALA A 232 17.76 13.32 -6.38
C ALA A 232 18.12 14.75 -6.81
N GLU A 233 19.00 15.43 -6.06
CA GLU A 233 19.58 16.72 -6.47
C GLU A 233 20.56 16.62 -7.64
N LYS A 234 21.12 15.43 -7.87
CA LYS A 234 21.70 15.06 -9.16
C LYS A 234 20.57 14.48 -10.00
N PRO A 235 19.76 15.29 -10.71
CA PRO A 235 19.00 14.73 -11.80
C PRO A 235 20.04 14.01 -12.66
N THR A 236 19.84 12.71 -12.88
CA THR A 236 20.06 12.17 -14.22
C THR A 236 19.20 13.03 -15.14
N LYS A 237 19.67 14.25 -15.44
CA LYS A 237 19.20 14.99 -16.60
C LYS A 237 19.33 13.96 -17.70
N PRO A 238 18.24 13.56 -18.39
CA PRO A 238 18.41 12.74 -19.57
C PRO A 238 19.46 13.46 -20.40
N ALA A 239 20.57 12.77 -20.67
CA ALA A 239 21.74 13.39 -21.28
C ALA A 239 21.23 14.14 -22.50
N THR A 240 21.34 15.47 -22.46
CA THR A 240 20.79 16.30 -23.51
C THR A 240 21.58 15.95 -24.76
N ARG A 241 20.94 15.25 -25.69
CA ARG A 241 21.53 14.97 -27.00
C ARG A 241 21.16 16.15 -27.88
N GLU A 242 22.18 16.83 -28.40
CA GLU A 242 21.99 17.89 -29.39
C GLU A 242 22.42 17.36 -30.75
N ARG A 243 21.54 17.47 -31.75
CA ARG A 243 21.89 17.26 -33.16
C ARG A 243 21.89 18.59 -33.87
N LEU A 244 22.99 18.88 -34.55
CA LEU A 244 23.16 20.06 -35.40
C LEU A 244 22.86 19.65 -36.84
N PHE A 245 22.01 20.44 -37.50
CA PHE A 245 21.60 20.22 -38.90
C PHE A 245 22.07 21.33 -39.85
N GLY A 246 22.76 22.36 -39.31
CA GLY A 246 23.26 23.51 -40.05
C GLY A 246 23.52 24.70 -39.12
N GLN A 247 24.07 25.80 -39.63
CA GLN A 247 24.26 27.02 -38.83
C GLN A 247 22.90 27.52 -38.33
N GLY A 248 22.70 27.52 -37.01
CA GLY A 248 21.46 27.98 -36.39
C GLY A 248 20.31 26.96 -36.37
N ILE A 249 20.52 25.73 -36.86
CA ILE A 249 19.50 24.67 -36.89
C ILE A 249 19.93 23.53 -35.95
N LYS A 250 19.20 23.33 -34.86
CA LYS A 250 19.47 22.27 -33.89
C LYS A 250 18.22 21.61 -33.33
N ALA A 251 18.30 20.31 -33.05
CA ALA A 251 17.32 19.58 -32.27
C ALA A 251 17.93 19.20 -30.92
N LYS A 252 17.20 19.48 -29.85
CA LYS A 252 17.58 19.14 -28.48
C LYS A 252 16.62 18.10 -27.95
N TYR A 253 17.15 16.93 -27.61
CA TYR A 253 16.38 15.81 -27.09
C TYR A 253 16.53 15.73 -25.58
N LYS A 254 15.40 15.67 -24.85
CA LYS A 254 15.33 15.57 -23.39
C LYS A 254 14.23 14.60 -22.99
N GLY A 255 14.58 13.34 -22.76
CA GLY A 255 13.58 12.27 -22.55
C GLY A 255 12.72 12.10 -23.82
N ASP A 256 11.41 12.08 -23.65
CA ASP A 256 10.43 11.96 -24.74
C ASP A 256 10.12 13.31 -25.45
N SER A 257 10.73 14.40 -24.98
CA SER A 257 10.55 15.72 -25.57
C SER A 257 11.69 16.06 -26.53
N VAL A 258 11.33 16.53 -27.72
CA VAL A 258 12.24 17.14 -28.69
C VAL A 258 11.88 18.61 -28.89
N SER A 259 12.88 19.49 -28.81
CA SER A 259 12.73 20.91 -29.16
C SER A 259 13.62 21.25 -30.34
N PHE A 260 13.02 21.78 -31.41
CA PHE A 260 13.73 22.27 -32.59
C PHE A 260 13.96 23.77 -32.47
N GLN A 261 15.21 24.20 -32.66
CA GLN A 261 15.55 25.60 -32.89
C GLN A 261 15.95 25.74 -34.36
N LEU A 262 15.17 26.51 -35.10
CA LEU A 262 15.24 26.66 -36.55
C LEU A 262 15.52 28.14 -36.88
N ASN A 263 16.79 28.56 -36.90
CA ASN A 263 17.16 29.91 -37.32
C ASN A 263 17.48 29.93 -38.82
N ASN A 264 16.97 30.93 -39.53
CA ASN A 264 17.28 31.20 -40.95
C ASN A 264 16.98 30.01 -41.89
N VAL A 265 15.90 29.26 -41.60
CA VAL A 265 15.46 28.10 -42.39
C VAL A 265 14.59 28.55 -43.57
N SER A 266 14.76 27.94 -44.73
CA SER A 266 13.93 28.22 -45.92
C SER A 266 12.43 27.98 -45.64
N PRO A 267 11.52 28.86 -46.08
CA PRO A 267 10.07 28.69 -45.93
C PRO A 267 9.54 27.34 -46.43
N VAL A 268 10.18 26.76 -47.45
CA VAL A 268 9.82 25.44 -48.01
C VAL A 268 10.01 24.31 -47.00
N VAL A 269 11.04 24.40 -46.16
CA VAL A 269 11.32 23.38 -45.13
C VAL A 269 10.34 23.52 -43.97
N ILE A 270 9.98 24.76 -43.60
CA ILE A 270 8.96 25.02 -42.57
C ILE A 270 7.60 24.44 -43.02
N GLN A 271 7.19 24.69 -44.27
CA GLN A 271 5.96 24.12 -44.81
C GLN A 271 5.95 22.59 -44.78
N LYS A 272 7.07 21.93 -45.06
CA LYS A 272 7.16 20.47 -44.96
C LYS A 272 6.99 19.97 -43.53
N ILE A 273 7.58 20.65 -42.54
CA ILE A 273 7.41 20.30 -41.13
C ILE A 273 5.96 20.49 -40.70
N GLU A 274 5.33 21.61 -41.06
CA GLU A 274 3.92 21.87 -40.76
C GLU A 274 2.99 20.85 -41.41
N THR A 275 3.30 20.42 -42.64
CA THR A 275 2.52 19.38 -43.34
C THR A 275 2.59 18.06 -42.58
N LEU A 276 3.78 17.61 -42.18
CA LEU A 276 3.96 16.39 -41.41
C LEU A 276 3.24 16.45 -40.05
N LEU A 277 3.27 17.61 -39.37
CA LEU A 277 2.57 17.79 -38.10
C LEU A 277 1.05 17.76 -38.28
N LYS A 278 0.52 18.29 -39.39
CA LYS A 278 -0.91 18.22 -39.73
C LYS A 278 -1.34 16.80 -40.06
N GLU A 279 -0.57 16.07 -40.89
CA GLU A 279 -0.85 14.67 -41.21
C GLU A 279 -0.92 13.81 -39.93
N TYR A 280 0.04 14.00 -39.01
CA TYR A 280 0.01 13.32 -37.72
C TYR A 280 -1.21 13.70 -36.87
N GLN A 281 -1.58 14.99 -36.85
CA GLN A 281 -2.77 15.45 -36.13
C GLN A 281 -4.06 14.82 -36.71
N GLU A 282 -4.17 14.74 -38.03
CA GLU A 282 -5.30 14.13 -38.74
C GLU A 282 -5.38 12.63 -38.45
N GLU A 283 -4.24 11.92 -38.42
CA GLU A 283 -4.18 10.51 -38.04
C GLU A 283 -4.65 10.29 -36.59
N GLN A 284 -4.21 11.14 -35.65
CA GLN A 284 -4.66 11.08 -34.25
C GLN A 284 -6.16 11.37 -34.11
N GLN A 285 -6.68 12.35 -34.85
CA GLN A 285 -8.12 12.65 -34.84
C GLN A 285 -8.94 11.50 -35.44
N LYS A 286 -8.43 10.85 -36.49
CA LYS A 286 -9.09 9.69 -37.09
C LYS A 286 -9.12 8.50 -36.13
N LEU A 287 -8.01 8.21 -35.44
CA LEU A 287 -7.97 7.15 -34.41
C LEU A 287 -8.94 7.41 -33.25
N VAL A 288 -9.07 8.67 -32.82
CA VAL A 288 -10.05 9.06 -31.80
C VAL A 288 -11.47 8.91 -32.33
N SER A 289 -11.74 9.30 -33.59
CA SER A 289 -13.05 9.12 -34.21
C SER A 289 -13.43 7.64 -34.35
N GLU A 290 -12.51 6.81 -34.84
CA GLU A 290 -12.72 5.36 -34.97
C GLU A 290 -12.97 4.70 -33.61
N ALA A 291 -12.23 5.07 -32.57
CA ALA A 291 -12.46 4.56 -31.21
C ALA A 291 -13.82 5.01 -30.62
N VAL A 292 -14.28 6.21 -30.99
CA VAL A 292 -15.60 6.72 -30.60
C VAL A 292 -16.70 5.97 -31.35
N ASP A 293 -16.54 5.75 -32.66
CA ASP A 293 -17.48 5.01 -33.49
C ASP A 293 -17.59 3.54 -33.04
N ASP A 294 -16.46 2.88 -32.74
CA ASP A 294 -16.43 1.53 -32.18
C ASP A 294 -17.16 1.46 -30.83
N ALA A 295 -17.00 2.47 -29.97
CA ALA A 295 -17.70 2.54 -28.70
C ALA A 295 -19.22 2.73 -28.87
N PHE A 296 -19.66 3.48 -29.90
CA PHE A 296 -21.08 3.60 -30.25
C PHE A 296 -21.65 2.28 -30.79
N VAL A 297 -20.92 1.57 -31.66
CA VAL A 297 -21.34 0.24 -32.16
C VAL A 297 -21.42 -0.79 -31.02
N GLU A 298 -20.49 -0.76 -30.07
CA GLU A 298 -20.55 -1.61 -28.87
C GLU A 298 -21.79 -1.29 -28.03
N ILE A 299 -22.12 0.00 -27.83
CA ILE A 299 -23.33 0.41 -27.10
C ILE A 299 -24.60 -0.08 -27.82
N ASP A 300 -24.71 0.14 -29.11
CA ASP A 300 -25.89 -0.27 -29.88
C ASP A 300 -26.08 -1.78 -29.82
N THR A 301 -24.99 -2.54 -29.95
CA THR A 301 -25.02 -4.01 -29.80
C THR A 301 -25.55 -4.39 -28.41
N VAL A 302 -25.02 -3.80 -27.35
CA VAL A 302 -25.45 -4.08 -25.97
C VAL A 302 -26.93 -3.74 -25.77
N THR A 303 -27.39 -2.59 -26.25
CA THR A 303 -28.80 -2.18 -26.10
C THR A 303 -29.76 -3.08 -26.87
N ASN A 304 -29.35 -3.60 -28.02
CA ASN A 304 -30.15 -4.56 -28.80
C ASN A 304 -30.30 -5.90 -28.05
N PHE A 305 -29.23 -6.39 -27.41
CA PHE A 305 -29.31 -7.59 -26.56
C PHE A 305 -30.23 -7.39 -25.36
N ILE A 306 -30.21 -6.21 -24.72
CA ILE A 306 -31.11 -5.88 -23.62
C ILE A 306 -32.57 -5.89 -24.09
N ARG A 307 -32.87 -5.26 -25.23
CA ARG A 307 -34.23 -5.23 -25.79
C ARG A 307 -34.72 -6.62 -26.19
N ALA A 308 -33.86 -7.44 -26.79
CA ALA A 308 -34.18 -8.82 -27.15
C ALA A 308 -34.48 -9.67 -25.91
N ALA A 309 -33.70 -9.52 -24.84
CA ALA A 309 -33.92 -10.18 -23.56
C ALA A 309 -35.23 -9.73 -22.90
N ALA A 310 -35.52 -8.43 -22.88
CA ALA A 310 -36.77 -7.88 -22.35
C ALA A 310 -38.00 -8.38 -23.14
N THR A 311 -37.91 -8.41 -24.47
CA THR A 311 -38.98 -8.94 -25.35
C THR A 311 -39.23 -10.44 -25.07
N GLY A 312 -38.17 -11.21 -24.81
CA GLY A 312 -38.28 -12.64 -24.50
C GLY A 312 -39.02 -12.97 -23.19
N ILE A 313 -39.17 -11.99 -22.31
CA ILE A 313 -39.92 -12.10 -21.04
C ILE A 313 -41.19 -11.24 -21.04
N ASP A 314 -41.63 -10.78 -22.21
CA ASP A 314 -42.83 -9.95 -22.42
C ASP A 314 -42.81 -8.65 -21.58
N TYR A 315 -41.62 -8.04 -21.46
CA TYR A 315 -41.40 -6.80 -20.71
C TYR A 315 -40.96 -5.67 -21.64
N ASP A 316 -41.69 -4.55 -21.61
CA ASP A 316 -41.32 -3.33 -22.33
C ASP A 316 -40.40 -2.47 -21.46
N ILE A 317 -39.09 -2.55 -21.71
CA ILE A 317 -38.09 -1.90 -20.87
C ILE A 317 -37.97 -0.39 -21.18
N PRO A 318 -38.27 0.50 -20.22
CA PRO A 318 -38.15 1.94 -20.43
C PRO A 318 -36.69 2.39 -20.53
N ALA A 319 -36.46 3.56 -21.15
CA ALA A 319 -35.11 4.03 -21.51
C ALA A 319 -34.16 4.21 -20.30
N ASN A 320 -34.68 4.58 -19.14
CA ASN A 320 -33.92 4.70 -17.90
C ASN A 320 -33.44 3.34 -17.38
N GLU A 321 -34.29 2.31 -17.42
CA GLU A 321 -33.95 0.96 -16.98
C GLU A 321 -32.99 0.27 -17.95
N LEU A 322 -33.20 0.48 -19.25
CA LEU A 322 -32.29 0.02 -20.30
C LEU A 322 -30.88 0.59 -20.07
N GLN A 323 -30.76 1.88 -19.75
CA GLN A 323 -29.47 2.50 -19.42
C GLN A 323 -28.80 1.86 -18.20
N THR A 324 -29.56 1.55 -17.15
CA THR A 324 -29.02 0.90 -15.94
C THR A 324 -28.58 -0.54 -16.18
N MET A 325 -29.08 -1.19 -17.24
CA MET A 325 -28.70 -2.55 -17.62
C MET A 325 -27.46 -2.62 -18.52
N ILE A 326 -27.00 -1.49 -19.08
CA ILE A 326 -25.82 -1.45 -19.98
C ILE A 326 -24.55 -2.01 -19.32
N PRO A 327 -24.16 -1.63 -18.08
CA PRO A 327 -22.93 -2.12 -17.48
C PRO A 327 -22.93 -3.64 -17.25
N PHE A 328 -24.05 -4.19 -16.78
CA PHE A 328 -24.19 -5.64 -16.56
C PHE A 328 -24.17 -6.40 -17.89
N SER A 329 -24.94 -5.93 -18.86
CA SER A 329 -25.06 -6.58 -20.17
C SER A 329 -23.75 -6.56 -20.95
N ARG A 330 -22.94 -5.49 -20.80
CA ARG A 330 -21.56 -5.44 -21.32
C ARG A 330 -20.68 -6.54 -20.73
N THR A 331 -20.76 -6.78 -19.43
CA THR A 331 -19.99 -7.85 -18.77
C THR A 331 -20.43 -9.22 -19.29
N VAL A 332 -21.74 -9.47 -19.39
CA VAL A 332 -22.29 -10.73 -19.92
C VAL A 332 -21.85 -10.98 -21.37
N LEU A 333 -21.87 -9.95 -22.22
CA LEU A 333 -21.43 -10.04 -23.61
C LEU A 333 -19.93 -10.34 -23.75
N LYS A 334 -19.10 -9.91 -22.79
CA LYS A 334 -17.66 -10.20 -22.75
C LYS A 334 -17.34 -11.59 -22.22
N GLU A 335 -18.07 -12.07 -21.22
CA GLU A 335 -17.77 -13.32 -20.51
C GLU A 335 -18.36 -14.56 -21.20
N HIS A 336 -19.44 -14.39 -21.94
CA HIS A 336 -20.15 -15.48 -22.62
C HIS A 336 -20.03 -15.32 -24.12
N THR A 337 -19.97 -16.42 -24.88
CA THR A 337 -19.90 -16.40 -26.36
C THR A 337 -21.19 -16.88 -27.02
N ASN A 338 -22.03 -17.64 -26.32
CA ASN A 338 -23.30 -18.15 -26.84
C ASN A 338 -24.42 -17.09 -26.70
N GLU A 339 -25.06 -16.76 -27.83
CA GLU A 339 -26.12 -15.76 -27.91
C GLU A 339 -27.34 -16.06 -27.03
N ALA A 340 -27.80 -17.32 -27.01
CA ALA A 340 -28.94 -17.73 -26.21
C ALA A 340 -28.67 -17.64 -24.70
N ASP A 341 -27.44 -17.98 -24.29
CA ASP A 341 -27.00 -17.86 -22.88
C ASP A 341 -26.90 -16.39 -22.45
N ARG A 342 -26.40 -15.52 -23.33
CA ARG A 342 -26.35 -14.07 -23.09
C ARG A 342 -27.74 -13.47 -22.88
N ILE A 343 -28.67 -13.75 -23.79
CA ILE A 343 -30.05 -13.26 -23.73
C ILE A 343 -30.73 -13.74 -22.44
N LYS A 344 -30.57 -15.03 -22.10
CA LYS A 344 -31.16 -15.61 -20.90
C LYS A 344 -30.66 -14.93 -19.62
N ARG A 345 -29.34 -14.74 -19.48
CA ARG A 345 -28.75 -14.09 -18.30
C ARG A 345 -29.17 -12.65 -18.14
N ILE A 346 -29.27 -11.92 -19.25
CA ILE A 346 -29.75 -10.54 -19.23
C ILE A 346 -31.23 -10.51 -18.85
N ALA A 347 -32.06 -11.42 -19.38
CA ALA A 347 -33.47 -11.53 -19.04
C ALA A 347 -33.71 -11.88 -17.57
N ASP A 348 -32.93 -12.82 -17.01
CA ASP A 348 -32.98 -13.20 -15.60
C ASP A 348 -32.70 -11.99 -14.69
N GLU A 349 -31.72 -11.16 -15.05
CA GLU A 349 -31.37 -9.96 -14.29
C GLU A 349 -32.40 -8.83 -14.45
N ILE A 350 -32.99 -8.64 -15.64
CA ILE A 350 -34.11 -7.71 -15.84
C ILE A 350 -35.29 -8.11 -14.95
N THR A 351 -35.64 -9.40 -14.98
CA THR A 351 -36.74 -9.96 -14.18
C THR A 351 -36.50 -9.72 -12.69
N ARG A 352 -35.28 -9.98 -12.21
CA ARG A 352 -34.88 -9.79 -10.83
C ARG A 352 -34.95 -8.34 -10.34
N ARG A 353 -34.70 -7.37 -11.22
CA ARG A 353 -34.59 -5.96 -10.84
C ARG A 353 -35.88 -5.17 -11.01
N TYR A 354 -36.71 -5.52 -11.98
CA TYR A 354 -37.82 -4.66 -12.42
C TYR A 354 -39.18 -5.36 -12.49
N ILE A 355 -39.22 -6.69 -12.44
CA ILE A 355 -40.48 -7.47 -12.55
C ILE A 355 -40.87 -8.10 -11.21
N ILE A 356 -39.90 -8.66 -10.48
CA ILE A 356 -40.05 -9.18 -9.10
C ILE A 356 -39.79 -8.04 -8.13
#